data_AF-A0A2U1T9H4-F1
#
_entry.id   AF-A0A2U1T9H4-F1
#
_cell.length_a   1.000
_cell.length_b   1.000
_cell.length_c   1.000
_cell.angle_alpha   90.00
_cell.angle_beta   90.00
_cell.angle_gamma   90.00
#
_symmetry.space_group_name_H-M   'P 1'
#
loop_
_entity.id
_entity.type
_entity.pdbx_description
1 polymer ?
#
loop_
_entity_poly.entity_id
_entity_poly.type
_entity_poly.pdbx_seq_one_letter_code
_entity_poly.pdbx_strand_id
1 'polypeptide(L)'
;MKDGVDKLWEIQRAPKRVFLHNISRDINVQEAWFTTDSGDRQALGRVRPGERTEIRAFRRRSGEPISGRLEWRVRSMLIPARSIWRSEKLQDQPTADPVS
;
A
#
# COMPACT_ATOMS: atom_id res chain seq x y z
N MET A 1 -11.39 -17.07 16.76
CA MET A 1 -11.48 -16.05 15.70
C MET A 1 -10.14 -16.02 14.98
N LYS A 2 -10.08 -16.52 13.75
CA LYS A 2 -8.87 -16.57 12.91
C LYS A 2 -9.06 -15.59 11.75
N ASP A 3 -9.08 -14.28 12.01
CA ASP A 3 -9.17 -13.29 10.92
C ASP A 3 -8.45 -12.02 11.36
N GLY A 4 -7.15 -11.98 11.10
CA GLY A 4 -6.29 -10.91 11.55
C GLY A 4 -4.88 -11.09 11.02
N VAL A 5 -4.74 -11.34 9.72
CA VAL A 5 -3.49 -10.89 9.09
C VAL A 5 -3.58 -9.38 9.17
N ASP A 6 -2.85 -8.79 10.13
CA ASP A 6 -2.77 -7.35 10.36
C ASP A 6 -2.51 -6.65 9.02
N LYS A 7 -3.57 -6.16 8.40
CA LYS A 7 -3.49 -5.46 7.12
C LYS A 7 -2.66 -4.21 7.39
N LEU A 8 -1.47 -4.12 6.81
CA LEU A 8 -0.56 -2.99 7.03
C LEU A 8 -0.85 -1.84 6.07
N TRP A 9 -1.58 -2.11 4.99
CA TRP A 9 -1.77 -1.16 3.91
C TRP A 9 -3.22 -1.06 3.47
N GLU A 10 -3.64 0.16 3.18
CA GLU A 10 -4.95 0.45 2.60
C GLU A 10 -4.79 1.35 1.37
N ILE A 11 -5.61 1.09 0.35
CA ILE A 11 -5.76 2.00 -0.79
C ILE A 11 -6.78 3.05 -0.40
N GLN A 12 -6.39 4.32 -0.40
CA GLN A 12 -7.27 5.45 -0.17
C GLN A 12 -7.45 6.23 -1.48
N ARG A 13 -8.70 6.39 -1.91
CA ARG A 13 -9.04 7.21 -3.08
C ARG A 13 -9.37 8.64 -2.67
N ALA A 14 -8.94 9.58 -3.49
CA ALA A 14 -9.36 10.97 -3.46
C ALA A 14 -9.67 11.43 -4.90
N PRO A 15 -10.31 12.59 -5.11
CA PRO A 15 -10.57 13.11 -6.45
C PRO A 15 -9.27 13.18 -7.27
N LYS A 16 -9.21 12.38 -8.35
CA LYS A 16 -8.07 12.27 -9.29
C LYS A 16 -6.74 11.82 -8.66
N ARG A 17 -6.75 11.29 -7.44
CA ARG A 17 -5.54 10.85 -6.72
C ARG A 17 -5.80 9.57 -5.96
N VAL A 18 -4.75 8.78 -5.80
CA VAL A 18 -4.82 7.51 -5.08
C VAL A 18 -3.62 7.46 -4.16
N PHE A 19 -3.83 7.00 -2.94
CA PHE A 19 -2.80 6.87 -1.94
C PHE A 19 -2.71 5.43 -1.43
N LEU A 20 -1.50 5.00 -1.07
CA LEU A 20 -1.25 3.88 -0.18
C LEU A 20 -1.05 4.43 1.22
N HIS A 21 -1.87 3.99 2.15
CA HIS A 21 -1.85 4.38 3.55
C HIS A 21 -1.27 3.25 4.39
N ASN A 22 -0.20 3.52 5.14
CA ASN A 22 0.32 2.58 6.13
C ASN A 22 -0.57 2.64 7.38
N ILE A 23 -1.52 1.71 7.48
CA ILE A 23 -2.48 1.60 8.59
C ILE A 23 -1.94 0.83 9.80
N SER A 24 -0.66 0.40 9.73
CA SER A 24 0.02 -0.14 10.91
C SER A 24 0.08 0.89 12.04
N ARG A 25 0.10 0.40 13.28
CA ARG A 25 0.30 1.24 14.48
C ARG A 25 1.77 1.46 14.82
N ASP A 26 2.65 0.54 14.45
CA ASP A 26 4.02 0.45 14.97
C ASP A 26 5.08 0.10 13.91
N ILE A 27 4.68 -0.32 12.70
CA ILE A 27 5.62 -0.74 11.65
C ILE A 27 6.08 0.44 10.81
N ASN A 28 7.35 0.79 11.00
CA ASN A 28 8.08 1.75 10.18
C ASN A 28 8.66 1.08 8.94
N VAL A 29 8.22 1.53 7.76
CA VAL A 29 8.69 1.03 6.47
C VAL A 29 9.92 1.84 6.06
N GLN A 30 11.03 1.13 5.83
CA GLN A 30 12.29 1.75 5.41
C GLN A 30 12.30 2.08 3.91
N GLU A 31 11.57 1.29 3.14
CA GLU A 31 11.54 1.38 1.70
C GLU A 31 10.32 0.62 1.17
N ALA A 32 9.62 1.18 0.20
CA ALA A 32 8.50 0.51 -0.45
C ALA A 32 8.45 0.83 -1.95
N TRP A 33 7.92 -0.13 -2.71
CA TRP A 33 7.66 -0.05 -4.14
C TRP A 33 6.28 -0.59 -4.43
N PHE A 34 5.55 0.12 -5.26
CA PHE A 34 4.32 -0.36 -5.83
C PHE A 34 4.52 -0.64 -7.32
N THR A 35 4.20 -1.85 -7.75
CA THR A 35 4.21 -2.25 -9.16
C THR A 35 2.78 -2.53 -9.57
N THR A 36 2.24 -1.74 -10.51
CA THR A 36 0.90 -1.99 -11.07
C THR A 36 0.89 -3.29 -11.86
N ASP A 37 -0.30 -3.81 -12.15
CA ASP A 37 -0.43 -4.98 -13.03
C ASP A 37 -0.05 -4.67 -14.50
N SER A 38 -0.06 -3.40 -14.89
CA SER A 38 0.50 -2.92 -16.16
C SER A 38 2.04 -2.88 -16.19
N GLY A 39 2.71 -3.12 -15.05
CA GLY A 39 4.17 -3.11 -14.92
C GLY A 39 4.78 -1.76 -14.55
N ASP A 40 3.97 -0.73 -14.27
CA ASP A 40 4.47 0.57 -13.81
C ASP A 40 4.98 0.44 -12.37
N ARG A 41 6.30 0.53 -12.21
CA ARG A 41 6.97 0.47 -10.90
C ARG A 41 7.24 1.87 -10.37
N GLN A 42 6.76 2.14 -9.16
CA GLN A 42 6.98 3.40 -8.46
C GLN A 42 7.63 3.15 -7.10
N ALA A 43 8.71 3.89 -6.81
CA ALA A 43 9.26 3.99 -5.45
C ALA A 43 8.39 4.90 -4.57
N LEU A 44 8.05 4.41 -3.39
CA LEU A 44 7.28 5.13 -2.37
C LEU A 44 8.17 5.69 -1.25
N GLY A 45 9.39 5.14 -1.13
CA GLY A 45 10.36 5.56 -0.11
C GLY A 45 10.00 5.04 1.29
N ARG A 46 10.35 5.82 2.31
CA ARG A 46 10.02 5.53 3.70
C ARG A 46 8.57 5.91 3.97
N VAL A 47 7.84 5.05 4.69
CA VAL A 47 6.44 5.31 5.07
C VAL A 47 6.24 4.91 6.52
N ARG A 48 5.96 5.88 7.39
CA ARG A 48 5.71 5.67 8.82
C ARG A 48 4.26 5.21 9.07
N PRO A 49 3.97 4.65 10.25
CA PRO A 49 2.60 4.45 10.71
C PRO A 49 1.74 5.71 10.52
N GLY A 50 0.58 5.58 9.89
CA GLY A 50 -0.36 6.66 9.59
C GLY A 50 0.00 7.56 8.40
N GLU A 51 1.16 7.36 7.76
CA GLU A 51 1.53 8.13 6.57
C GLU A 51 0.91 7.54 5.30
N ARG A 52 0.58 8.43 4.37
CA ARG A 52 0.07 8.08 3.04
C ARG A 52 1.00 8.57 1.94
N THR A 53 1.19 7.75 0.91
CA THR A 53 1.97 8.10 -0.28
C THR A 53 1.12 7.96 -1.53
N GLU A 54 1.22 8.92 -2.44
CA GLU A 54 0.45 8.93 -3.69
C GLU A 54 0.97 7.90 -4.71
N ILE A 55 0.07 7.13 -5.33
CA ILE A 55 0.35 6.27 -6.49
C ILE A 55 0.13 7.10 -7.77
N ARG A 56 1.21 7.59 -8.35
CA ARG A 56 1.19 8.56 -9.48
C ARG A 56 0.70 7.96 -10.79
N ALA A 57 0.82 6.63 -10.97
CA ALA A 57 0.31 5.93 -12.15
C ALA A 57 -1.19 6.21 -12.39
N PHE A 58 -1.95 6.52 -11.33
CA PHE A 58 -3.39 6.75 -11.39
C PHE A 58 -3.80 8.24 -11.36
N ARG A 59 -2.85 9.18 -11.53
CA ARG A 59 -3.07 10.65 -11.43
C ARG A 59 -4.12 11.23 -12.41
N ARG A 60 -4.65 10.42 -13.33
CA ARG A 60 -5.58 10.87 -14.39
C ARG A 60 -6.77 9.94 -14.64
N ARG A 61 -6.85 8.79 -13.98
CA ARG A 61 -7.85 7.77 -14.25
C ARG A 61 -8.76 7.61 -13.04
N SER A 62 -9.73 8.51 -12.91
CA SER A 62 -10.77 8.38 -11.90
C SER A 62 -11.67 7.20 -12.25
N GLY A 63 -11.72 6.19 -11.39
CA GLY A 63 -12.63 5.04 -11.55
C GLY A 63 -11.99 3.75 -12.08
N GLU A 64 -10.73 3.77 -12.56
CA GLU A 64 -10.08 2.50 -12.90
C GLU A 64 -9.75 1.72 -11.62
N PRO A 65 -10.06 0.41 -11.56
CA PRO A 65 -9.62 -0.46 -10.48
C PRO A 65 -8.10 -0.40 -10.32
N ILE A 66 -7.65 -0.38 -9.07
CA ILE A 66 -6.22 -0.30 -8.77
C ILE A 66 -5.79 -1.65 -8.29
N SER A 67 -4.92 -2.28 -9.05
CA SER A 67 -4.34 -3.55 -8.68
C SER A 67 -2.84 -3.54 -8.93
N GLY A 68 -2.12 -4.17 -8.03
CA GLY A 68 -0.67 -4.24 -8.10
C GLY A 68 -0.07 -4.98 -6.94
N ARG A 69 1.25 -5.09 -6.96
CA ARG A 69 2.04 -5.66 -5.87
C ARG A 69 2.74 -4.54 -5.13
N LEU A 70 2.53 -4.49 -3.82
CA LEU A 70 3.32 -3.68 -2.90
C LEU A 70 4.43 -4.54 -2.33
N GLU A 71 5.67 -4.08 -2.44
CA GLU A 71 6.84 -4.68 -1.84
C GLU A 71 7.45 -3.68 -0.87
N TRP A 72 7.79 -4.10 0.35
CA TRP A 72 8.36 -3.19 1.33
C TRP A 72 9.35 -3.86 2.27
N ARG A 73 10.21 -3.03 2.85
CA ARG A 73 11.28 -3.43 3.76
C ARG A 73 11.03 -2.86 5.14
N VAL A 74 11.00 -3.75 6.14
CA VAL A 74 10.97 -3.39 7.55
C VAL A 74 12.28 -3.78 8.22
N ARG A 75 12.66 -3.07 9.28
CA ARG A 75 13.81 -3.45 10.11
C ARG A 75 13.30 -4.21 11.33
N SER A 76 13.72 -5.47 11.47
CA SER A 76 13.55 -6.20 12.72
C SER A 76 14.39 -5.54 13.80
N MET A 77 13.77 -5.24 14.96
CA MET A 77 14.49 -4.84 16.17
C MET A 77 14.80 -6.04 17.09
N LEU A 78 14.32 -7.23 16.75
CA LEU A 78 14.67 -8.47 17.42
C LEU A 78 16.03 -8.94 16.86
N ILE A 79 17.04 -8.96 17.74
CA ILE A 79 18.47 -9.06 17.44
C ILE A 79 18.81 -10.38 16.70
N PRO A 80 19.72 -10.36 15.69
CA PRO A 80 20.36 -9.20 15.08
C PRO A 80 19.40 -8.45 14.14
N ALA A 81 19.60 -7.14 13.99
CA ALA A 81 18.76 -6.29 13.15
C ALA A 81 18.79 -6.74 11.68
N ARG A 82 17.79 -7.53 11.28
CA ARG A 82 17.63 -8.02 9.91
C ARG A 82 16.61 -7.16 9.17
N SER A 83 16.93 -6.85 7.92
CA SER A 83 15.92 -6.31 7.01
C SER A 83 15.03 -7.47 6.56
N ILE A 84 13.72 -7.31 6.76
CA ILE A 84 12.73 -8.28 6.30
C ILE A 84 11.98 -7.64 5.15
N TRP A 85 12.00 -8.33 4.02
CA TRP A 85 11.19 -7.99 2.87
C TRP A 85 9.82 -8.63 3.00
N ARG A 86 8.79 -7.84 2.68
CA ARG A 86 7.40 -8.23 2.66
C ARG A 86 6.81 -7.86 1.31
N SER A 87 5.83 -8.64 0.89
CA SER A 87 5.07 -8.35 -0.31
C SER A 87 3.61 -8.69 -0.09
N GLU A 88 2.73 -7.90 -0.70
CA GLU A 88 1.30 -8.09 -0.66
C GLU A 88 0.70 -7.67 -2.01
N LYS A 89 -0.29 -8.43 -2.46
CA LYS A 89 -1.11 -8.02 -3.59
C LYS A 89 -2.16 -7.05 -3.05
N LEU A 90 -2.15 -5.83 -3.56
CA LEU A 90 -3.20 -4.87 -3.27
C LEU A 90 -4.16 -4.84 -4.44
N GLN A 91 -5.43 -4.89 -4.11
CA GLN A 91 -6.52 -4.70 -5.04
C GLN A 91 -7.53 -3.78 -4.37
N ASP A 92 -7.88 -2.72 -5.08
CA ASP A 92 -8.97 -1.85 -4.69
C ASP A 92 -10.26 -2.65 -4.71
N GLN A 93 -10.98 -2.66 -3.59
CA GLN A 93 -12.33 -3.21 -3.61
C GLN A 93 -13.17 -2.22 -4.42
N PRO A 94 -13.93 -2.70 -5.42
CA PRO A 94 -14.89 -1.82 -6.07
C PRO A 94 -15.78 -1.25 -4.96
N THR A 95 -15.77 0.08 -4.79
CA THR A 95 -16.86 0.76 -4.10
C THR A 95 -18.09 0.35 -4.89
N ALA A 96 -18.85 -0.61 -4.36
CA ALA A 96 -20.20 -0.83 -4.82
C ALA A 96 -20.86 0.54 -4.78
N ASP A 97 -21.30 1.03 -5.94
CA ASP A 97 -22.15 2.21 -5.98
C ASP A 97 -23.23 2.02 -4.91
N PRO A 98 -23.45 2.98 -3.99
CA PRO A 98 -24.66 2.94 -3.20
C PRO A 98 -25.81 2.92 -4.22
N VAL A 99 -26.49 1.79 -4.28
CA VAL A 99 -27.65 1.57 -5.14
C VAL A 99 -28.63 2.72 -4.90
N SER A 100 -29.12 3.28 -6.02
CA SER A 100 -30.00 4.44 -6.19
C SER A 100 -31.08 4.65 -5.14
#